data_AF-A0A7X2M9G9-F1
#
_entry.id   AF-A0A7X2M9G9-F1
#
_cell.length_a   1.000
_cell.length_b   1.000
_cell.length_c   1.000
_cell.angle_alpha   90.00
_cell.angle_beta   90.00
_cell.angle_gamma   90.00
#
_symmetry.space_group_name_H-M   'P 1'
#
loop_
_entity.id
_entity.type
_entity.pdbx_description
1 polymer ?
#
loop_
_entity_poly.entity_id
_entity_poly.type
_entity_poly.pdbx_seq_one_letter_code
_entity_poly.pdbx_strand_id
1 'polypeptide(L)'
;MEWIVTNGNGIVCSKDELAARREFIGMITGVSPSRWHIIVKDINNRFYYKCNTIDDINGLFITGHVGEVWEICKSPGIGKFDFVVANTCIWEDGYEKQILSELMHARQDIILWYAKQVVSLESGLALRKTNELENKGMFGFPTSKSERILFKNREKGFMNALKVAFDKVSAIYIA
;
A
#
# COMPACT_ATOMS: atom_id res chain seq x y z
N MET A 1 -10.74 8.63 -1.22
CA MET A 1 -9.36 8.11 -1.08
C MET A 1 -8.75 7.80 -2.45
N GLU A 2 -7.43 7.96 -2.63
CA GLU A 2 -6.72 7.51 -3.83
C GLU A 2 -6.09 6.13 -3.62
N TRP A 3 -6.15 5.27 -4.65
CA TRP A 3 -5.62 3.91 -4.62
C TRP A 3 -4.67 3.71 -5.79
N ILE A 4 -3.44 3.30 -5.52
CA ILE A 4 -2.40 3.03 -6.51
C ILE A 4 -1.94 1.58 -6.40
N VAL A 5 -1.81 0.93 -7.54
CA VAL A 5 -1.15 -0.37 -7.67
C VAL A 5 -0.06 -0.26 -8.73
N THR A 6 1.15 -0.65 -8.38
CA THR A 6 2.28 -0.60 -9.31
C THR A 6 2.21 -1.74 -10.33
N ASN A 7 2.86 -1.57 -11.49
CA ASN A 7 2.94 -2.59 -12.53
C ASN A 7 4.16 -3.52 -12.37
N GLY A 8 4.84 -3.45 -11.23
CA GLY A 8 6.00 -4.27 -10.95
C GLY A 8 5.68 -5.77 -11.01
N ASN A 9 6.69 -6.56 -11.39
CA ASN A 9 6.53 -8.01 -11.54
C ASN A 9 5.93 -8.65 -10.28
N GLY A 10 4.86 -9.42 -10.43
CA GLY A 10 4.16 -10.09 -9.32
C GLY A 10 3.19 -9.22 -8.51
N ILE A 11 2.97 -7.95 -8.87
CA ILE A 11 1.97 -7.08 -8.21
C ILE A 11 0.63 -7.11 -8.95
N VAL A 12 0.66 -6.93 -10.28
CA VAL A 12 -0.49 -7.07 -11.17
C VAL A 12 -0.08 -7.92 -12.37
N CYS A 13 -0.66 -9.11 -12.47
CA CYS A 13 -0.36 -10.09 -13.50
C CYS A 13 -1.45 -10.17 -14.58
N SER A 14 -2.65 -9.63 -14.34
CA SER A 14 -3.75 -9.66 -15.31
C SER A 14 -4.79 -8.55 -15.13
N LYS A 15 -5.68 -8.37 -16.13
CA LYS A 15 -6.85 -7.49 -16.02
C LYS A 15 -7.87 -8.01 -15.00
N ASP A 16 -7.97 -9.32 -14.84
CA ASP A 16 -8.89 -9.95 -13.88
C ASP A 16 -8.44 -9.65 -12.45
N GLU A 17 -7.13 -9.66 -12.18
CA GLU A 17 -6.59 -9.25 -10.88
C GLU A 17 -6.91 -7.77 -10.58
N LEU A 18 -6.84 -6.88 -11.58
CA LEU A 18 -7.25 -5.48 -11.40
C LEU A 18 -8.75 -5.37 -11.09
N ALA A 19 -9.60 -6.12 -11.78
CA ALA A 19 -11.03 -6.15 -11.50
C ALA A 19 -11.30 -6.64 -10.07
N ALA A 20 -10.64 -7.71 -9.66
CA ALA A 20 -10.77 -8.30 -8.33
C ALA A 20 -10.23 -7.36 -7.22
N ARG A 21 -9.11 -6.66 -7.46
CA ARG A 21 -8.61 -5.61 -6.56
C ARG A 21 -9.61 -4.46 -6.41
N ARG A 22 -10.28 -4.06 -7.50
CA ARG A 22 -11.33 -3.03 -7.43
C ARG A 22 -12.53 -3.49 -6.60
N GLU A 23 -12.96 -4.74 -6.78
CA GLU A 23 -14.03 -5.32 -5.95
C GLU A 23 -13.63 -5.37 -4.47
N PHE A 24 -12.39 -5.81 -4.18
CA PHE A 24 -11.83 -5.80 -2.84
C PHE A 24 -11.87 -4.41 -2.20
N ILE A 25 -11.44 -3.35 -2.91
CA ILE A 25 -11.50 -1.97 -2.41
C ILE A 25 -12.96 -1.60 -2.07
N GLY A 26 -13.92 -1.97 -2.93
CA GLY A 26 -15.33 -1.72 -2.67
C GLY A 26 -15.83 -2.42 -1.39
N MET A 27 -15.40 -3.66 -1.16
CA MET A 27 -15.77 -4.42 0.04
C MET A 27 -15.17 -3.83 1.32
N ILE A 28 -13.93 -3.33 1.29
CA ILE A 28 -13.26 -2.81 2.51
C ILE A 28 -13.63 -1.36 2.83
N THR A 29 -14.08 -0.60 1.84
CA THR A 29 -14.49 0.81 2.02
C THR A 29 -16.00 0.97 2.16
N GLY A 30 -16.79 0.02 1.65
CA GLY A 30 -18.24 0.12 1.59
C GLY A 30 -18.76 1.02 0.46
N VAL A 31 -17.88 1.54 -0.40
CA VAL A 31 -18.26 2.40 -1.55
C VAL A 31 -17.70 1.86 -2.86
N SER A 32 -18.38 2.10 -3.98
CA SER A 32 -17.90 1.65 -5.28
C SER A 32 -16.69 2.46 -5.75
N PRO A 33 -15.53 1.85 -6.04
CA PRO A 33 -14.40 2.56 -6.60
C PRO A 33 -14.61 2.90 -8.08
N SER A 34 -13.95 3.95 -8.54
CA SER A 34 -13.86 4.30 -9.96
C SER A 34 -13.19 3.18 -10.76
N ARG A 35 -13.22 3.29 -12.09
CA ARG A 35 -12.40 2.44 -12.95
C ARG A 35 -10.91 2.71 -12.70
N TRP A 36 -10.08 1.72 -13.02
CA TRP A 36 -8.64 1.92 -13.07
C TRP A 36 -8.26 2.80 -14.25
N HIS A 37 -7.36 3.74 -14.00
CA HIS A 37 -6.71 4.60 -14.98
C HIS A 37 -5.21 4.34 -14.94
N ILE A 38 -4.58 4.32 -16.10
CA ILE A 38 -3.12 4.25 -16.19
C ILE A 38 -2.58 5.66 -15.94
N ILE A 39 -1.67 5.77 -14.98
CA ILE A 39 -0.90 6.98 -14.72
C ILE A 39 0.58 6.68 -14.98
N VAL A 40 1.26 7.50 -15.78
CA VAL A 40 2.72 7.44 -15.92
C VAL A 40 3.29 8.43 -14.93
N LYS A 41 4.16 7.99 -14.00
CA LYS A 41 4.53 8.88 -12.88
C LYS A 41 5.95 8.77 -12.34
N ASP A 42 6.84 7.96 -12.91
CA ASP A 42 8.25 7.97 -12.50
C ASP A 42 9.22 8.32 -13.62
N ILE A 43 10.46 8.62 -13.20
CA ILE A 43 11.59 8.97 -14.06
C ILE A 43 12.02 7.84 -15.00
N ASN A 44 11.54 6.61 -14.76
CA ASN A 44 11.86 5.41 -15.52
C ASN A 44 10.74 5.03 -16.49
N ASN A 45 9.77 5.91 -16.74
CA ASN A 45 8.57 5.66 -17.54
C ASN A 45 7.76 4.44 -17.07
N ARG A 46 7.81 4.10 -15.78
CA ARG A 46 6.88 3.11 -15.22
C ARG A 46 5.49 3.73 -15.14
N PHE A 47 4.51 2.90 -15.42
CA PHE A 47 3.12 3.25 -15.28
C PHE A 47 2.52 2.52 -14.09
N TYR A 48 1.57 3.16 -13.44
CA TYR A 48 0.83 2.61 -12.32
C TYR A 48 -0.66 2.67 -12.62
N TYR A 49 -1.42 1.81 -11.96
CA TYR A 49 -2.86 1.85 -12.02
C TYR A 49 -3.38 2.68 -10.85
N LYS A 50 -4.27 3.65 -11.14
CA LYS A 50 -4.93 4.47 -10.13
C LYS A 50 -6.45 4.32 -10.22
N CYS A 51 -7.11 4.18 -9.09
CA CYS A 51 -8.55 4.43 -8.96
C CYS A 51 -8.84 5.27 -7.72
N ASN A 52 -10.09 5.70 -7.56
CA ASN A 52 -10.50 6.54 -6.44
C ASN A 52 -11.81 6.01 -5.84
N THR A 53 -11.98 6.23 -4.54
CA THR A 53 -13.24 6.09 -3.82
C THR A 53 -13.75 7.48 -3.41
N ILE A 54 -15.07 7.67 -3.46
CA ILE A 54 -15.75 8.87 -2.95
C ILE A 54 -16.28 8.53 -1.57
N ASP A 55 -15.41 8.68 -0.57
CA ASP A 55 -15.62 8.24 0.82
C ASP A 55 -15.21 9.30 1.86
N ASP A 56 -15.00 10.55 1.43
CA ASP A 56 -14.49 11.67 2.25
C ASP A 56 -13.18 11.39 3.00
N ILE A 57 -12.47 10.30 2.63
CA ILE A 57 -11.19 9.92 3.22
C ILE A 57 -10.06 10.51 2.37
N ASN A 58 -9.33 11.46 2.93
CA ASN A 58 -8.14 12.06 2.33
C ASN A 58 -6.87 11.24 2.63
N GLY A 59 -6.78 10.06 2.01
CA GLY A 59 -5.62 9.19 2.10
C GLY A 59 -5.15 8.67 0.75
N LEU A 60 -3.94 8.13 0.73
CA LEU A 60 -3.36 7.41 -0.41
C LEU A 60 -3.02 5.97 0.00
N PHE A 61 -3.52 4.98 -0.73
CA PHE A 61 -3.17 3.58 -0.54
C PHE A 61 -2.29 3.11 -1.70
N ILE A 62 -1.10 2.61 -1.43
CA ILE A 62 -0.14 2.16 -2.45
C ILE A 62 0.18 0.68 -2.24
N THR A 63 -0.03 -0.15 -3.26
CA THR A 63 0.47 -1.54 -3.29
C THR A 63 1.52 -1.67 -4.38
N GLY A 64 2.71 -2.15 -4.02
CA GLY A 64 3.82 -2.28 -4.98
C GLY A 64 5.12 -2.71 -4.34
N HIS A 65 6.20 -2.74 -5.12
CA HIS A 65 7.55 -2.98 -4.60
C HIS A 65 8.09 -1.75 -3.88
N VAL A 66 8.95 -1.95 -2.88
CA VAL A 66 9.39 -0.88 -1.98
C VAL A 66 10.00 0.32 -2.71
N GLY A 67 10.82 0.08 -3.73
CA GLY A 67 11.43 1.15 -4.52
C GLY A 67 10.40 1.96 -5.33
N GLU A 68 9.33 1.32 -5.82
CA GLU A 68 8.25 2.02 -6.53
C GLU A 68 7.41 2.84 -5.56
N VAL A 69 7.11 2.29 -4.38
CA VAL A 69 6.39 3.00 -3.32
C VAL A 69 7.18 4.23 -2.86
N TRP A 70 8.50 4.09 -2.68
CA TRP A 70 9.37 5.20 -2.30
C TRP A 70 9.36 6.33 -3.33
N GLU A 71 9.48 6.02 -4.63
CA GLU A 71 9.41 7.02 -5.70
C GLU A 71 8.05 7.73 -5.76
N ILE A 72 6.93 7.00 -5.56
CA ILE A 72 5.60 7.63 -5.47
C ILE A 72 5.53 8.60 -4.28
N CYS A 73 6.11 8.21 -3.14
CA CYS A 73 6.12 9.02 -1.91
C CYS A 73 7.01 10.27 -2.03
N LYS A 74 7.96 10.32 -2.96
CA LYS A 74 8.77 11.51 -3.29
C LYS A 74 8.07 12.49 -4.22
N SER A 75 6.90 12.12 -4.78
CA SER A 75 6.26 12.96 -5.79
C SER A 75 5.73 14.28 -5.19
N PRO A 76 5.83 15.43 -5.90
CA PRO A 76 5.49 16.75 -5.36
C PRO A 76 4.06 16.91 -4.79
N GLY A 77 3.13 16.06 -5.23
CA GLY A 77 1.73 16.09 -4.81
C GLY A 77 1.40 15.26 -3.58
N ILE A 78 2.38 14.64 -2.91
CA ILE A 78 2.13 13.72 -1.80
C ILE A 78 1.62 14.43 -0.53
N GLY A 79 2.05 15.69 -0.32
CA GLY A 79 1.69 16.46 0.87
C GLY A 79 0.21 16.83 0.99
N LYS A 80 -0.60 16.60 -0.05
CA LYS A 80 -2.05 16.86 -0.02
C LYS A 80 -2.84 15.85 0.82
N PHE A 81 -2.27 14.67 1.09
CA PHE A 81 -2.95 13.60 1.83
C PHE A 81 -2.72 13.75 3.33
N ASP A 82 -3.70 13.31 4.14
CA ASP A 82 -3.54 13.24 5.60
C ASP A 82 -2.75 12.00 6.03
N PHE A 83 -2.82 10.93 5.23
CA PHE A 83 -2.07 9.71 5.47
C PHE A 83 -1.76 8.94 4.19
N VAL A 84 -0.71 8.12 4.26
CA VAL A 84 -0.31 7.17 3.24
C VAL A 84 -0.29 5.76 3.83
N VAL A 85 -0.82 4.79 3.08
CA VAL A 85 -0.72 3.37 3.38
C VAL A 85 0.25 2.75 2.39
N ALA A 86 1.37 2.23 2.88
CA ALA A 86 2.38 1.53 2.10
C ALA A 86 2.20 0.02 2.27
N ASN A 87 1.45 -0.60 1.35
CA ASN A 87 1.31 -2.05 1.26
C ASN A 87 2.48 -2.65 0.45
N THR A 88 3.65 -2.73 1.08
CA THR A 88 4.89 -3.19 0.45
C THR A 88 5.75 -4.03 1.42
N CYS A 89 6.72 -4.76 0.88
CA CYS A 89 7.68 -5.54 1.66
C CYS A 89 8.81 -4.66 2.21
N ILE A 90 9.40 -5.06 3.33
CA ILE A 90 10.67 -4.49 3.81
C ILE A 90 11.81 -5.23 3.11
N TRP A 91 12.46 -4.58 2.13
CA TRP A 91 13.63 -5.17 1.46
C TRP A 91 14.88 -5.07 2.36
N GLU A 92 15.13 -3.91 2.96
CA GLU A 92 16.16 -3.71 4.00
C GLU A 92 15.52 -3.06 5.23
N ASP A 93 16.09 -3.30 6.42
CA ASP A 93 15.61 -2.67 7.65
C ASP A 93 15.70 -1.13 7.56
N GLY A 94 14.61 -0.43 7.89
CA GLY A 94 14.57 1.03 7.97
C GLY A 94 13.98 1.73 6.74
N TYR A 95 13.62 1.00 5.67
CA TYR A 95 12.92 1.60 4.51
C TYR A 95 11.62 2.30 4.88
N GLU A 96 10.88 1.77 5.86
CA GLU A 96 9.66 2.40 6.36
C GLU A 96 9.93 3.79 6.95
N LYS A 97 11.09 3.99 7.57
CA LYS A 97 11.52 5.29 8.12
C LYS A 97 12.00 6.23 7.02
N GLN A 98 12.67 5.71 5.99
CA GLN A 98 13.05 6.51 4.83
C GLN A 98 11.82 7.04 4.10
N ILE A 99 10.80 6.20 3.88
CA ILE A 99 9.53 6.63 3.30
C ILE A 99 8.87 7.68 4.19
N LEU A 100 8.80 7.47 5.51
CA LEU A 100 8.24 8.48 6.42
C LEU A 100 9.00 9.81 6.34
N SER A 101 10.33 9.77 6.27
CA SER A 101 11.16 10.97 6.12
C SER A 101 10.76 11.75 4.87
N GLU A 102 10.68 11.11 3.69
CA GLU A 102 10.26 11.78 2.45
C GLU A 102 8.86 12.39 2.56
N LEU A 103 7.92 11.66 3.17
CA LEU A 103 6.56 12.16 3.40
C LEU A 103 6.57 13.40 4.31
N MET A 104 7.37 13.38 5.38
CA MET A 104 7.49 14.51 6.32
C MET A 104 8.14 15.75 5.69
N HIS A 105 9.01 15.59 4.68
CA HIS A 105 9.51 16.72 3.89
C HIS A 105 8.39 17.42 3.13
N ALA A 106 7.40 16.67 2.64
CA ALA A 106 6.24 17.24 1.94
C ALA A 106 5.17 17.79 2.90
N ARG A 107 4.94 17.12 4.04
CA ARG A 107 3.98 17.54 5.08
C ARG A 107 4.34 16.92 6.43
N GLN A 108 4.64 17.75 7.43
CA GLN A 108 5.18 17.30 8.71
C GLN A 108 4.23 16.40 9.54
N ASP A 109 2.92 16.59 9.44
CA ASP A 109 1.89 15.85 10.20
C ASP A 109 1.33 14.63 9.46
N ILE A 110 1.86 14.31 8.28
CA ILE A 110 1.39 13.16 7.48
C ILE A 110 1.65 11.84 8.21
N ILE A 111 0.65 10.94 8.17
CA ILE A 111 0.76 9.64 8.84
C ILE A 111 1.16 8.56 7.82
N LEU A 112 2.16 7.75 8.15
CA LEU A 112 2.49 6.53 7.40
C LEU A 112 1.95 5.28 8.12
N TRP A 113 1.13 4.51 7.42
CA TRP A 113 0.72 3.16 7.78
C TRP A 113 1.46 2.16 6.90
N TYR A 114 2.20 1.23 7.49
CA TYR A 114 3.05 0.30 6.77
C TYR A 114 2.55 -1.14 6.92
N ALA A 115 2.72 -1.95 5.88
CA ALA A 115 2.26 -3.33 5.89
C ALA A 115 2.94 -4.13 7.01
N LYS A 116 2.17 -4.94 7.72
CA LYS A 116 2.71 -5.96 8.62
C LYS A 116 3.55 -6.94 7.81
N GLN A 117 4.79 -7.12 8.25
CA GLN A 117 5.70 -8.07 7.63
C GLN A 117 5.53 -9.47 8.25
N VAL A 118 5.88 -10.48 7.47
CA VAL A 118 6.04 -11.87 7.88
C VAL A 118 7.50 -12.23 7.67
N VAL A 119 8.13 -12.86 8.65
CA VAL A 119 9.49 -13.37 8.48
C VAL A 119 9.38 -14.70 7.73
N SER A 120 9.93 -14.76 6.53
CA SER A 120 9.99 -15.96 5.70
C SER A 120 11.45 -16.37 5.47
N LEU A 121 11.71 -17.67 5.40
CA LEU A 121 12.99 -18.23 4.97
C LEU A 121 13.12 -18.09 3.45
N GLU A 122 14.12 -17.37 2.98
CA GLU A 122 14.52 -17.34 1.59
C GLU A 122 15.51 -18.48 1.32
N SER A 123 15.56 -18.97 0.08
CA SER A 123 16.47 -20.06 -0.34
C SER A 123 17.92 -19.69 -0.01
N GLY A 124 18.48 -20.33 1.02
CA GLY A 124 19.86 -20.08 1.49
C GLY A 124 20.02 -19.62 2.94
N LEU A 125 19.05 -19.88 3.84
CA LEU A 125 19.10 -19.57 5.29
C LEU A 125 18.97 -18.08 5.67
N ALA A 126 18.71 -17.18 4.71
CA ALA A 126 18.42 -15.78 5.01
C ALA A 126 16.97 -15.61 5.49
N LEU A 127 16.79 -14.97 6.65
CA LEU A 127 15.47 -14.55 7.12
C LEU A 127 15.13 -13.21 6.48
N ARG A 128 14.00 -13.16 5.78
CA ARG A 128 13.55 -11.94 5.12
C ARG A 128 12.17 -11.53 5.63
N LYS A 129 12.02 -10.25 5.97
CA LYS A 129 10.71 -9.65 6.26
C LYS A 129 10.01 -9.41 4.92
N THR A 130 9.02 -10.24 4.59
CA THR A 130 8.22 -10.10 3.37
C THR A 130 6.81 -9.66 3.71
N ASN A 131 6.10 -9.07 2.75
CA ASN A 131 4.66 -8.80 2.90
C ASN A 131 3.78 -10.00 2.50
N GLU A 132 4.40 -11.18 2.28
CA GLU A 132 3.78 -12.46 1.90
C GLU A 132 2.55 -12.29 0.99
N LEU A 133 2.80 -11.99 -0.29
CA LEU A 133 1.76 -12.02 -1.32
C LEU A 133 1.43 -13.48 -1.63
N GLU A 134 0.28 -13.92 -1.15
CA GLU A 134 -0.16 -15.31 -1.31
C GLU A 134 -1.57 -15.36 -1.91
N ASN A 135 -1.82 -16.39 -2.70
CA ASN A 135 -3.17 -16.77 -3.12
C ASN A 135 -3.93 -17.44 -1.94
N LYS A 136 -4.09 -16.71 -0.83
CA LYS A 136 -4.87 -17.14 0.33
C LYS A 136 -6.22 -16.43 0.35
N GLY A 137 -7.29 -17.22 0.22
CA GLY A 137 -8.68 -16.74 0.13
C GLY A 137 -9.21 -16.71 -1.30
N MET A 138 -10.48 -16.33 -1.47
CA MET A 138 -11.14 -16.19 -2.79
C MET A 138 -11.17 -14.73 -3.24
N PHE A 139 -10.00 -14.09 -3.27
CA PHE A 139 -9.87 -12.67 -3.63
C PHE A 139 -9.62 -12.40 -5.10
N GLY A 140 -9.23 -13.41 -5.89
CA GLY A 140 -8.92 -13.23 -7.32
C GLY A 140 -7.57 -12.55 -7.61
N PHE A 141 -6.73 -12.34 -6.59
CA PHE A 141 -5.35 -11.84 -6.72
C PHE A 141 -4.51 -12.24 -5.48
N PRO A 142 -3.16 -12.25 -5.57
CA PRO A 142 -2.30 -12.45 -4.40
C PRO A 142 -2.45 -11.32 -3.38
N THR A 143 -2.78 -11.67 -2.14
CA THR A 143 -3.01 -10.70 -1.05
C THR A 143 -1.86 -10.70 -0.06
N SER A 144 -1.56 -9.55 0.52
CA SER A 144 -0.67 -9.44 1.69
C SER A 144 -1.39 -9.86 2.97
N LYS A 145 -0.63 -10.19 4.01
CA LYS A 145 -1.18 -10.40 5.36
C LYS A 145 -2.03 -9.21 5.83
N SER A 146 -1.57 -7.99 5.53
CA SER A 146 -2.27 -6.76 5.93
C SER A 146 -3.59 -6.61 5.19
N GLU A 147 -3.65 -6.90 3.89
CA GLU A 147 -4.91 -6.90 3.12
C GLU A 147 -5.91 -7.92 3.66
N ARG A 148 -5.46 -9.12 4.03
CA ARG A 148 -6.33 -10.13 4.64
C ARG A 148 -6.89 -9.70 6.00
N ILE A 149 -6.06 -9.07 6.84
CA ILE A 149 -6.50 -8.54 8.15
C ILE A 149 -7.47 -7.37 7.95
N LEU A 150 -7.19 -6.49 6.99
CA LEU A 150 -8.04 -5.36 6.63
C LEU A 150 -9.43 -5.85 6.22
N PHE A 151 -9.48 -6.83 5.32
CA PHE A 151 -10.73 -7.44 4.86
C PHE A 151 -11.50 -8.12 5.98
N LYS A 152 -10.81 -8.86 6.86
CA LYS A 152 -11.45 -9.54 8.01
C LYS A 152 -12.10 -8.55 8.98
N ASN A 153 -11.58 -7.32 9.07
CA ASN A 153 -12.06 -6.29 9.99
C ASN A 153 -12.94 -5.21 9.31
N ARG A 154 -13.27 -5.36 8.02
CA ARG A 154 -13.96 -4.33 7.22
C ARG A 154 -15.27 -3.82 7.84
N GLU A 155 -16.02 -4.70 8.52
CA GLU A 155 -17.29 -4.36 9.18
C GLU A 155 -17.14 -3.32 10.32
N LYS A 156 -15.90 -3.06 10.78
CA LYS A 156 -15.60 -2.04 11.81
C LYS A 156 -15.45 -0.62 11.24
N GLY A 157 -15.60 -0.46 9.93
CA GLY A 157 -15.30 0.75 9.18
C GLY A 157 -13.82 0.83 8.79
N PHE A 158 -13.55 1.45 7.63
CA PHE A 158 -12.23 1.42 6.97
C PHE A 158 -11.08 1.85 7.90
N MET A 159 -11.19 3.01 8.55
CA MET A 159 -10.11 3.54 9.39
C MET A 159 -9.81 2.67 10.62
N ASN A 160 -10.83 2.03 11.20
CA ASN A 160 -10.62 1.11 12.32
C ASN A 160 -10.00 -0.20 11.86
N ALA A 161 -10.44 -0.72 10.71
CA ALA A 161 -9.83 -1.89 10.08
C ALA A 161 -8.37 -1.63 9.70
N LEU A 162 -8.06 -0.44 9.17
CA LEU A 162 -6.71 0.00 8.81
C LEU A 162 -5.76 -0.01 10.01
N LYS A 163 -6.18 0.58 11.14
CA LYS A 163 -5.39 0.61 12.39
C LYS A 163 -5.05 -0.78 12.94
N VAL A 164 -5.90 -1.77 12.66
CA VAL A 164 -5.65 -3.17 13.05
C VAL A 164 -4.73 -3.86 12.06
N ALA A 165 -4.87 -3.55 10.76
CA ALA A 165 -4.22 -4.24 9.67
C ALA A 165 -2.79 -3.76 9.37
N PHE A 166 -2.49 -2.50 9.62
CA PHE A 166 -1.21 -1.86 9.29
C PHE A 166 -0.56 -1.27 10.54
N ASP A 167 0.77 -1.22 10.56
CA ASP A 167 1.53 -0.64 11.65
C ASP A 167 1.75 0.86 11.37
N LYS A 168 1.46 1.71 12.37
CA LYS A 168 1.79 3.13 12.27
C LYS A 168 3.31 3.29 12.41
N VAL A 169 3.94 3.94 11.43
CA VAL A 169 5.37 4.26 11.51
C VAL A 169 5.53 5.54 12.34
N SER A 170 6.40 5.49 13.34
CA SER A 170 6.75 6.63 14.16
C SER A 170 8.10 7.18 13.72
N ALA A 171 8.21 8.51 13.66
CA ALA A 171 9.51 9.16 13.53
C ALA A 171 10.37 8.80 14.75
N ILE A 172 11.61 8.39 14.53
CA ILE A 172 12.61 8.40 15.59
C ILE A 172 13.17 9.81 15.59
N TYR A 173 12.84 10.60 16.61
CA TYR A 173 13.65 11.76 16.95
C TYR A 173 15.00 11.24 17.41
N ILE A 174 16.00 11.31 16.54
CA ILE A 174 17.39 11.25 17.00
C ILE A 174 17.62 12.63 17.60
N ALA A 175 17.53 12.70 18.94
CA ALA A 175 17.88 13.87 19.72
C ALA A 175 19.38 14.15 19.66
#